data_AF-A0A8J3H7G0-F1
#
_entry.id   AF-A0A8J3H7G0-F1
#
_cell.length_a   1.000
_cell.length_b   1.000
_cell.length_c   1.000
_cell.angle_alpha   90.00
_cell.angle_beta   90.00
_cell.angle_gamma   90.00
#
_symmetry.space_group_name_H-M   'P 1'
#
loop_
_entity.id
_entity.type
_entity.pdbx_description
1 polymer ?
#
loop_
_entity_poly.entity_id
_entity_poly.type
_entity_poly.pdbx_seq_one_letter_code
_entity_poly.pdbx_strand_id
1 'polypeptide(L)'
;MTLTITALYAGLAGLLYLFLSIHVIKQRIACHQSLGDGGDALLSRRIRAHGNFSEYAPLTLILIAAFEAQGGAAPLVHLAGIVLLVSRALHAYGMQREGQEWGRKYGILSCFALLLALSLADIVMALT
;
A
#
# COMPACT_ATOMS: atom_id res chain seq x y z
N MET A 1 4.52 20.67 13.48
CA MET A 1 4.55 20.84 12.01
C MET A 1 3.23 20.39 11.42
N THR A 2 2.81 20.94 10.29
CA THR A 2 1.66 20.42 9.53
C THR A 2 2.11 19.25 8.66
N LEU A 3 1.32 18.17 8.61
CA LEU A 3 1.62 16.94 7.85
C LEU A 3 1.12 17.01 6.41
N THR A 4 1.42 18.10 5.70
CA THR A 4 0.82 18.38 4.39
C THR A 4 1.28 17.38 3.33
N ILE A 5 2.54 16.93 3.39
CA ILE A 5 3.07 15.98 2.42
C ILE A 5 2.44 14.61 2.66
N THR A 6 2.41 14.14 3.91
CA THR A 6 1.76 12.86 4.24
C THR A 6 0.27 12.89 3.91
N ALA A 7 -0.43 14.00 4.17
CA ALA A 7 -1.85 14.14 3.84
C ALA A 7 -2.12 13.96 2.34
N LEU A 8 -1.25 14.48 1.47
CA LEU A 8 -1.34 14.26 0.02
C LEU A 8 -1.27 12.76 -0.32
N TYR A 9 -0.26 12.04 0.19
CA TYR A 9 -0.11 10.62 -0.10
C TYR A 9 -1.17 9.75 0.56
N ALA A 10 -1.66 10.13 1.75
CA ALA A 10 -2.79 9.47 2.40
C ALA A 10 -4.07 9.60 1.57
N GLY A 11 -4.34 10.77 1.01
CA GLY A 11 -5.45 11.00 0.09
C GLY A 11 -5.35 10.14 -1.17
N LEU A 12 -4.18 10.12 -1.82
CA LEU A 12 -3.91 9.28 -2.99
C LEU A 12 -4.04 7.78 -2.67
N ALA A 13 -3.54 7.35 -1.52
CA ALA A 13 -3.66 5.97 -1.04
C ALA A 13 -5.13 5.60 -0.79
N GLY A 14 -5.94 6.53 -0.26
CA GLY A 14 -7.39 6.35 -0.10
C GLY A 14 -8.11 6.14 -1.44
N LEU A 15 -7.74 6.89 -2.48
CA LEU A 15 -8.28 6.68 -3.83
C LEU A 15 -7.90 5.31 -4.40
N LEU A 16 -6.64 4.89 -4.21
CA LEU A 16 -6.19 3.57 -4.63
C LEU A 16 -6.88 2.44 -3.85
N TYR A 17 -7.09 2.62 -2.54
CA TYR A 17 -7.86 1.69 -1.72
C TYR A 17 -9.27 1.51 -2.29
N LEU A 18 -9.98 2.61 -2.53
CA LEU A 18 -11.33 2.59 -3.08
C LEU A 18 -11.38 1.89 -4.45
N PHE A 19 -10.41 2.18 -5.32
CA PHE A 19 -10.27 1.51 -6.60
C PHE A 19 -10.16 -0.02 -6.43
N LEU A 20 -9.31 -0.50 -5.52
CA LEU A 20 -9.16 -1.93 -5.24
C LEU A 20 -10.44 -2.54 -4.64
N SER A 21 -11.13 -1.81 -3.75
CA SER A 21 -12.40 -2.26 -3.16
C SER A 21 -13.46 -2.46 -4.24
N ILE A 22 -13.59 -1.52 -5.18
CA ILE A 22 -14.54 -1.61 -6.31
C ILE A 22 -14.22 -2.85 -7.17
N HIS A 23 -12.95 -3.17 -7.38
CA HIS A 23 -12.56 -4.35 -8.16
C HIS A 23 -12.98 -5.66 -7.49
N VAL A 24 -12.87 -5.76 -6.16
CA VAL A 24 -13.36 -6.91 -5.38
C VAL A 24 -14.88 -6.99 -5.47
N ILE A 25 -15.59 -5.89 -5.25
CA ILE A 25 -17.06 -5.83 -5.27
C ILE A 25 -17.60 -6.25 -6.65
N LYS A 26 -17.04 -5.71 -7.73
CA LYS A 26 -17.43 -6.08 -9.10
C LYS A 26 -17.29 -7.57 -9.36
N GLN A 27 -16.22 -8.20 -8.87
CA GLN A 27 -16.03 -9.64 -9.03
C GLN A 27 -17.02 -10.44 -8.19
N ARG A 28 -17.25 -10.05 -6.93
CA ARG A 28 -18.24 -10.71 -6.05
C ARG A 28 -19.63 -10.77 -6.67
N ILE A 29 -20.06 -9.66 -7.27
CA ILE A 29 -21.34 -9.59 -7.99
C ILE A 29 -21.32 -10.53 -9.19
N ALA A 30 -20.25 -10.53 -9.98
CA ALA A 30 -20.13 -11.36 -11.18
C ALA A 30 -20.13 -12.88 -10.89
N CYS A 31 -19.53 -13.31 -9.78
CA CYS A 31 -19.50 -14.73 -9.39
C CYS A 31 -20.58 -15.11 -8.36
N HIS A 32 -21.49 -14.20 -8.02
CA HIS A 32 -22.55 -14.38 -7.02
C HIS A 32 -22.04 -14.86 -5.64
N GLN A 33 -20.89 -14.38 -5.20
CA GLN A 33 -20.27 -14.79 -3.93
C GLN A 33 -20.33 -13.68 -2.87
N SER A 34 -21.08 -13.93 -1.79
CA SER A 34 -21.25 -12.99 -0.67
C SER A 34 -20.06 -12.99 0.29
N LEU A 35 -19.48 -14.16 0.59
CA LEU A 35 -18.36 -14.33 1.53
C LEU A 35 -17.31 -15.29 0.96
N GLY A 36 -16.05 -15.14 1.38
CA GLY A 36 -14.94 -15.94 0.85
C GLY A 36 -14.68 -15.63 -0.62
N ASP A 37 -14.02 -16.56 -1.32
CA ASP A 37 -13.78 -16.49 -2.77
C ASP A 37 -14.60 -17.51 -3.59
N GLY A 38 -15.26 -18.48 -2.93
CA GLY A 38 -16.12 -19.46 -3.59
C GLY A 38 -15.41 -20.32 -4.65
N GLY A 39 -14.08 -20.42 -4.59
CA GLY A 39 -13.28 -21.10 -5.61
C GLY A 39 -12.96 -20.26 -6.86
N ASP A 40 -13.42 -19.01 -6.94
CA ASP A 40 -13.10 -18.10 -8.04
C ASP A 40 -11.67 -17.54 -7.87
N ALA A 41 -10.75 -18.02 -8.70
CA ALA A 41 -9.33 -17.65 -8.63
C ALA A 41 -9.09 -16.14 -8.80
N LEU A 42 -9.91 -15.47 -9.62
CA LEU A 42 -9.79 -14.02 -9.84
C LEU A 42 -10.25 -13.23 -8.61
N LEU A 43 -11.35 -13.63 -7.98
CA LEU A 43 -11.84 -13.05 -6.73
C LEU A 43 -10.81 -13.22 -5.63
N SER A 44 -10.24 -14.42 -5.48
CA SER A 44 -9.19 -14.70 -4.48
C SER A 44 -7.99 -13.75 -4.64
N ARG A 45 -7.52 -13.55 -5.88
CA ARG A 45 -6.44 -12.60 -6.19
C ARG A 45 -6.79 -11.16 -5.86
N ARG A 46 -7.98 -10.69 -6.25
CA ARG A 46 -8.44 -9.32 -5.96
C ARG A 46 -8.59 -9.09 -4.45
N ILE A 47 -9.12 -10.07 -3.72
CA ILE A 47 -9.21 -10.04 -2.25
C ILE A 47 -7.81 -9.91 -1.65
N ARG A 48 -6.82 -10.70 -2.09
CA ARG A 48 -5.45 -10.61 -1.56
C ARG A 48 -4.72 -9.33 -1.97
N ALA A 49 -4.95 -8.81 -3.16
CA ALA A 49 -4.40 -7.50 -3.57
C ALA A 49 -4.94 -6.38 -2.67
N HIS A 50 -6.26 -6.35 -2.43
CA HIS A 50 -6.90 -5.40 -1.52
C HIS A 50 -6.47 -5.60 -0.06
N GLY A 51 -6.46 -6.85 0.42
CA GLY A 51 -6.03 -7.20 1.77
C GLY A 51 -4.59 -6.77 2.06
N ASN A 52 -3.66 -7.08 1.14
CA ASN A 52 -2.27 -6.64 1.28
C ASN A 52 -2.15 -5.10 1.32
N PHE A 53 -2.94 -4.38 0.53
CA PHE A 53 -2.98 -2.93 0.64
C PHE A 53 -3.43 -2.48 2.03
N SER A 54 -4.54 -3.04 2.54
CA SER A 54 -5.09 -2.70 3.86
C SER A 54 -4.15 -3.06 5.03
N GLU A 55 -3.32 -4.08 4.86
CA GLU A 55 -2.36 -4.54 5.87
C GLU A 55 -1.16 -3.59 5.97
N TYR A 56 -0.59 -3.17 4.83
CA TYR A 56 0.71 -2.49 4.81
C TYR A 56 0.64 -0.97 4.56
N ALA A 57 -0.31 -0.50 3.75
CA ALA A 57 -0.35 0.93 3.40
C ALA A 57 -0.68 1.85 4.60
N PRO A 58 -1.65 1.52 5.48
CA PRO A 58 -1.95 2.36 6.64
C PRO A 58 -0.77 2.44 7.61
N LEU A 59 -0.13 1.32 7.93
CA LEU A 59 1.04 1.30 8.82
C LEU A 59 2.19 2.13 8.22
N THR A 60 2.45 1.99 6.92
CA THR A 60 3.50 2.77 6.27
C THR A 60 3.18 4.27 6.28
N LEU A 61 1.93 4.68 6.05
CA LEU A 61 1.52 6.08 6.15
C LEU A 61 1.69 6.65 7.56
N ILE A 62 1.44 5.84 8.60
CA ILE A 62 1.68 6.25 9.99
C ILE A 62 3.16 6.53 10.22
N LEU A 63 4.05 5.70 9.70
CA LEU A 63 5.50 5.94 9.79
C LEU A 63 5.95 7.16 8.98
N ILE A 64 5.41 7.36 7.77
CA ILE A 64 5.68 8.60 7.00
C ILE A 64 5.22 9.84 7.78
N ALA A 65 4.03 9.78 8.40
CA ALA A 65 3.50 10.85 9.24
C ALA A 65 4.39 11.13 10.45
N ALA A 66 4.87 10.08 11.12
CA ALA A 66 5.81 10.20 12.24
C ALA A 66 7.11 10.86 11.80
N PHE A 67 7.68 10.40 10.68
CA PHE A 67 8.92 10.94 10.13
C PHE A 67 8.78 12.43 9.76
N GLU A 68 7.68 12.83 9.11
CA GLU A 68 7.39 14.24 8.82
C GLU A 68 7.14 15.06 10.09
N ALA A 69 6.45 14.49 11.10
CA ALA A 69 6.19 15.15 12.37
C ALA A 69 7.47 15.45 13.16
N GLN A 70 8.47 14.58 13.04
CA GLN A 70 9.79 14.72 13.67
C GLN A 70 10.73 15.69 12.91
N GLY A 71 10.26 16.32 11.83
CA GLY A 71 11.08 17.25 11.05
C GLY A 71 11.91 16.60 9.96
N GLY A 72 11.55 15.38 9.52
CA GLY A 72 12.17 14.70 8.40
C GLY A 72 12.17 15.57 7.13
N ALA A 73 13.26 15.49 6.37
CA ALA A 73 13.43 16.35 5.19
C ALA A 73 12.33 16.11 4.15
N ALA A 74 11.65 17.18 3.71
CA ALA A 74 10.52 17.12 2.78
C ALA A 74 10.77 16.24 1.52
N PRO A 75 11.94 16.28 0.85
CA PRO A 75 12.20 15.40 -0.28
C PRO A 75 12.14 13.90 0.06
N LEU A 76 12.55 13.51 1.28
CA LEU A 76 12.49 12.12 1.74
C LEU A 76 11.06 11.69 2.05
N VAL A 77 10.23 12.59 2.60
CA VAL A 77 8.79 12.33 2.81
C VAL A 77 8.10 12.09 1.47
N HIS A 78 8.38 12.94 0.46
CA HIS A 78 7.86 12.75 -0.90
C HIS A 78 8.32 11.43 -1.52
N LEU A 79 9.61 11.11 -1.40
CA LEU A 79 10.16 9.85 -1.90
C LEU A 79 9.46 8.65 -1.26
N ALA A 80 9.29 8.66 0.07
CA ALA A 80 8.60 7.60 0.80
C ALA A 80 7.14 7.43 0.33
N GLY A 81 6.41 8.53 0.17
CA GLY A 81 5.04 8.52 -0.34
C GLY A 81 4.92 7.97 -1.77
N ILE A 82 5.85 8.34 -2.67
CA ILE A 82 5.89 7.82 -4.04
C ILE A 82 6.19 6.31 -4.03
N VAL A 83 7.21 5.89 -3.28
CA VAL A 83 7.59 4.47 -3.18
C VAL A 83 6.44 3.65 -2.62
N LEU A 84 5.72 4.16 -1.61
CA LEU A 84 4.52 3.51 -1.10
C LEU A 84 3.50 3.31 -2.22
N LEU A 85 3.05 4.37 -2.90
CA LEU A 85 2.01 4.26 -3.94
C LEU A 85 2.44 3.33 -5.09
N VAL A 86 3.66 3.49 -5.59
CA VAL A 86 4.18 2.67 -6.70
C VAL A 86 4.29 1.20 -6.29
N SER A 87 4.83 0.90 -5.10
CA SER A 87 4.95 -0.47 -4.61
C SER A 87 3.59 -1.16 -4.51
N ARG A 88 2.57 -0.45 -4.04
CA ARG A 88 1.21 -0.98 -3.86
C ARG A 88 0.49 -1.16 -5.19
N ALA A 89 0.63 -0.21 -6.11
CA ALA A 89 0.07 -0.31 -7.46
C ALA A 89 0.71 -1.47 -8.24
N LEU A 90 2.04 -1.63 -8.19
CA LEU A 90 2.76 -2.73 -8.83
C LEU A 90 2.37 -4.09 -8.25
N HIS A 91 2.25 -4.18 -6.92
CA HIS A 91 1.80 -5.42 -6.27
C HIS A 91 0.37 -5.78 -6.71
N ALA A 92 -0.55 -4.82 -6.69
CA ALA A 92 -1.92 -5.05 -7.12
C ALA A 92 -2.02 -5.44 -8.61
N TYR A 93 -1.20 -4.83 -9.47
CA TYR A 93 -1.09 -5.18 -10.88
C TYR A 93 -0.57 -6.61 -11.08
N GLY A 94 0.54 -6.97 -10.42
CA GLY A 94 1.13 -8.30 -10.52
C GLY A 94 0.25 -9.43 -9.97
N MET A 95 -0.77 -9.09 -9.18
CA MET A 95 -1.77 -10.04 -8.69
C MET A 95 -2.91 -10.30 -9.68
N GLN A 96 -3.04 -9.56 -10.80
CA GLN A 96 -4.21 -9.67 -11.68
C GLN A 96 -4.20 -10.90 -12.59
N ARG A 97 -3.02 -11.40 -13.00
CA ARG A 97 -2.88 -12.50 -13.97
C ARG A 97 -1.75 -13.44 -13.58
N GLU A 98 -1.91 -14.72 -13.93
CA GLU A 98 -0.80 -15.68 -13.88
C GLU A 98 0.33 -15.23 -14.83
N GLY A 99 1.59 -15.46 -14.43
CA GLY A 99 2.76 -15.04 -15.20
C GLY A 99 3.24 -13.60 -14.94
N GLN A 100 2.56 -12.81 -14.11
CA GLN A 100 2.98 -11.45 -13.74
C GLN A 100 3.61 -11.36 -12.33
N GLU A 101 4.25 -12.43 -11.89
CA GLU A 101 4.78 -12.55 -10.52
C GLU A 101 5.85 -11.51 -10.16
N TRP A 102 6.50 -10.94 -11.16
CA TRP A 102 7.50 -9.88 -10.97
C TRP A 102 6.89 -8.66 -10.27
N GLY A 103 5.68 -8.22 -10.65
CA GLY A 103 5.00 -7.08 -10.04
C GLY A 103 4.67 -7.32 -8.56
N ARG A 104 4.27 -8.56 -8.24
CA ARG A 104 4.06 -9.02 -6.86
C ARG A 104 5.37 -8.99 -6.06
N LYS A 105 6.45 -9.58 -6.62
CA LYS A 105 7.76 -9.69 -5.94
C LYS A 105 8.39 -8.33 -5.67
N TYR A 106 8.50 -7.48 -6.68
CA TYR A 106 9.11 -6.16 -6.50
C TYR A 106 8.21 -5.21 -5.72
N GLY A 107 6.90 -5.34 -5.84
CA GLY A 107 5.93 -4.57 -5.06
C GLY A 107 6.03 -4.87 -3.57
N ILE A 108 6.14 -6.14 -3.15
CA ILE A 108 6.28 -6.46 -1.72
C ILE A 108 7.67 -6.13 -1.18
N LEU A 109 8.73 -6.38 -1.95
CA LEU A 109 10.11 -6.11 -1.53
C LEU A 109 10.34 -4.62 -1.27
N SER A 110 9.88 -3.76 -2.19
CA SER A 110 9.99 -2.31 -2.04
C SER A 110 9.21 -1.79 -0.83
N CYS A 111 8.04 -2.35 -0.54
CA CYS A 111 7.27 -1.99 0.64
C CYS A 111 7.96 -2.43 1.94
N PHE A 112 8.56 -3.62 1.99
CA PHE A 112 9.27 -4.09 3.18
C PHE A 112 10.54 -3.27 3.42
N ALA A 113 11.28 -2.94 2.35
CA ALA A 113 12.43 -2.05 2.45
C ALA A 113 12.02 -0.66 2.96
N LEU A 114 10.92 -0.10 2.46
CA LEU A 114 10.40 1.19 2.91
C LEU A 114 9.95 1.15 4.38
N LEU A 115 9.21 0.11 4.79
CA LEU A 115 8.79 -0.10 6.17
C LEU A 115 10.01 -0.15 7.11
N LEU A 116 11.01 -0.95 6.78
CA LEU A 116 12.22 -1.06 7.58
C LEU A 116 12.97 0.27 7.67
N ALA A 117 13.16 0.95 6.53
CA ALA A 117 13.86 2.23 6.48
C ALA A 117 13.16 3.30 7.33
N LEU A 118 11.84 3.44 7.20
CA LEU A 118 11.06 4.41 7.98
C LEU A 118 11.05 4.05 9.47
N SER A 119 10.84 2.78 9.83
CA SER A 119 10.88 2.36 11.23
C SER A 119 12.22 2.66 11.89
N LEU A 120 13.34 2.38 11.20
CA LEU A 120 14.67 2.69 11.71
C LEU A 120 14.91 4.20 11.79
N ALA A 121 14.52 4.96 10.77
CA ALA A 121 14.66 6.40 10.75
C ALA A 121 13.86 7.07 11.88
N ASP A 122 12.61 6.66 12.08
CA ASP A 122 11.75 7.15 13.17
C ASP A 122 12.35 6.85 14.54
N ILE A 123 12.86 5.63 14.75
CA ILE A 123 13.52 5.26 16.02
C ILE A 123 14.77 6.11 16.25
N VAL A 124 15.62 6.28 15.24
CA VAL A 124 16.86 7.06 15.37
C VAL A 124 16.53 8.51 15.68
N MET A 125 15.63 9.14 14.92
CA MET A 125 15.22 10.53 15.13
C MET A 125 14.55 10.75 16.49
N ALA A 126 13.80 9.77 17.01
CA ALA A 126 13.18 9.89 18.32
C ALA A 126 14.19 9.84 19.48
N LEU A 127 15.39 9.31 19.25
CA LEU A 127 16.42 9.13 20.26
C LEU A 127 17.55 10.18 20.19
N THR A 128 17.58 11.02 19.16
CA THR A 128 18.63 12.03 18.92
C THR A 128 18.07 13.43 18.91
#